data_AF-A0A1T3P6X6-F1
#
_entry.id   AF-A0A1T3P6X6-F1
#
_cell.length_a   1.000
_cell.length_b   1.000
_cell.length_c   1.000
_cell.angle_alpha   90.00
_cell.angle_beta   90.00
_cell.angle_gamma   90.00
#
_symmetry.space_group_name_H-M   'P 1'
#
loop_
_entity.id
_entity.type
_entity.pdbx_description
1 polymer ?
#
loop_
_entity_poly.entity_id
_entity_poly.type
_entity_poly.pdbx_seq_one_letter_code
_entity_poly.pdbx_strand_id
1 'polypeptide(L)'
;MYAYHLIYDIPTANPRQYRVLVAWKNVYGSRFGGNPTTPTVLNGSGQLVIPGGSVVAPDVITAGRIEFFEETGIDLRQDAVRRQMQTVGNSWSRVLDGQSGAHCVYQEVQDAEFVERACNANIQGQVPRDQELYSAVTYDASVVGQLFGAISQTDLTTGWRGIQYNNLDSNNQALARRKSQAAGDWYVTAVQGLQYAP
;
A
#
# COMPACT_ATOMS: atom_id res chain seq x y z
N MET A 1 10.58 11.56 6.95
CA MET A 1 9.17 11.49 7.39
C MET A 1 8.40 10.75 6.31
N TYR A 2 7.59 9.76 6.67
CA TYR A 2 6.83 8.93 5.73
C TYR A 2 5.32 9.10 5.96
N ALA A 3 4.50 8.97 4.91
CA ALA A 3 3.04 9.02 5.00
C ALA A 3 2.42 7.84 4.23
N TYR A 4 1.99 6.83 4.98
CA TYR A 4 1.24 5.68 4.47
C TYR A 4 -0.23 6.02 4.35
N HIS A 5 -0.88 5.65 3.25
CA HIS A 5 -2.28 5.99 2.97
C HIS A 5 -3.17 4.75 3.04
N LEU A 6 -3.79 4.57 4.19
CA LEU A 6 -4.72 3.47 4.44
C LEU A 6 -6.12 3.86 3.97
N ILE A 7 -6.55 3.22 2.88
CA ILE A 7 -7.93 3.25 2.43
C ILE A 7 -8.72 2.20 3.20
N TYR A 8 -9.87 2.58 3.75
CA TYR A 8 -10.76 1.65 4.43
C TYR A 8 -12.23 1.91 4.13
N ASP A 9 -13.03 0.85 4.26
CA ASP A 9 -14.50 0.93 4.28
C ASP A 9 -15.08 -0.04 5.32
N ILE A 10 -16.40 -0.02 5.46
CA ILE A 10 -17.15 -1.04 6.20
C ILE A 10 -18.11 -1.67 5.19
N PRO A 11 -18.09 -3.01 4.97
CA PRO A 11 -19.07 -3.68 4.15
C PRO A 11 -20.47 -3.40 4.67
N THR A 12 -21.45 -3.40 3.77
CA THR A 12 -22.87 -3.24 4.12
C THR A 12 -23.45 -4.44 4.90
N ALA A 13 -22.66 -5.49 5.14
CA ALA A 13 -23.02 -6.68 5.90
C ALA A 13 -22.70 -6.55 7.39
N ASN A 14 -23.51 -7.20 8.24
CA ASN A 14 -23.25 -7.34 9.68
C ASN A 14 -22.55 -8.68 9.97
N PRO A 15 -21.52 -8.73 10.84
CA PRO A 15 -20.98 -7.63 11.65
C PRO A 15 -20.15 -6.62 10.83
N ARG A 16 -20.18 -5.36 11.26
CA ARG A 16 -19.38 -4.27 10.68
C ARG A 16 -17.91 -4.49 11.00
N GLN A 17 -17.13 -4.90 10.00
CA GLN A 17 -15.67 -5.00 10.08
C GLN A 17 -15.06 -4.05 9.07
N TYR A 18 -14.01 -3.34 9.46
CA TYR A 18 -13.30 -2.51 8.48
C TYR A 18 -12.61 -3.41 7.46
N ARG A 19 -12.76 -3.12 6.17
CA ARG A 19 -11.84 -3.65 5.17
C ARG A 19 -10.82 -2.60 4.81
N VAL A 20 -9.61 -3.04 4.55
CA VAL A 20 -8.48 -2.17 4.21
C VAL A 20 -7.93 -2.55 2.87
N LEU A 21 -7.63 -1.55 2.03
CA LEU A 21 -6.83 -1.77 0.84
C LEU A 21 -5.37 -1.92 1.26
N VAL A 22 -4.77 -3.01 0.83
CA VAL A 22 -3.33 -3.21 0.87
C VAL A 22 -2.84 -3.46 -0.53
N ALA A 23 -1.56 -3.28 -0.73
CA ALA A 23 -0.94 -3.63 -1.98
C ALA A 23 0.25 -4.51 -1.74
N TRP A 24 0.47 -5.42 -2.65
CA TRP A 24 1.69 -6.14 -2.69
C TRP A 24 2.72 -5.38 -3.54
N LYS A 25 3.93 -5.23 -2.99
CA LYS A 25 5.02 -4.42 -3.52
C LYS A 25 5.93 -5.19 -4.45
N ASN A 26 6.14 -4.72 -5.69
CA ASN A 26 6.96 -5.38 -6.71
C ASN A 26 8.31 -5.85 -6.14
N VAL A 27 8.89 -6.89 -6.75
CA VAL A 27 10.29 -7.20 -6.42
C VAL A 27 11.21 -6.15 -7.06
N TYR A 28 10.97 -5.80 -8.33
CA TYR A 28 11.69 -4.76 -9.05
C TYR A 28 10.79 -3.59 -9.43
N GLY A 29 11.28 -2.37 -9.20
CA GLY A 29 10.75 -1.17 -9.84
C GLY A 29 11.70 -0.69 -10.94
N SER A 30 11.15 -0.30 -12.08
CA SER A 30 11.91 0.26 -13.22
C SER A 30 11.32 1.58 -13.74
N ARG A 31 10.43 2.20 -12.97
CA ARG A 31 9.87 3.52 -13.24
C ARG A 31 9.55 4.23 -11.93
N PHE A 32 9.99 5.47 -11.79
CA PHE A 32 9.71 6.33 -10.63
C PHE A 32 9.53 7.79 -11.08
N GLY A 33 8.61 8.51 -10.47
CA GLY A 33 8.19 9.85 -10.90
C GLY A 33 7.69 9.88 -12.35
N GLY A 34 7.21 8.74 -12.88
CA GLY A 34 6.82 8.56 -14.28
C GLY A 34 7.98 8.33 -15.25
N ASN A 35 9.24 8.33 -14.79
CA ASN A 35 10.42 8.18 -15.64
C ASN A 35 11.00 6.77 -15.53
N PRO A 36 11.45 6.15 -16.65
CA PRO A 36 12.17 4.88 -16.60
C PRO A 36 13.45 4.99 -15.77
N THR A 37 13.75 3.95 -15.01
CA THR A 37 15.00 3.81 -14.23
C THR A 37 15.59 2.43 -14.45
N THR A 38 16.88 2.27 -14.10
CA THR A 38 17.45 0.92 -13.98
C THR A 38 16.59 0.09 -13.02
N PRO A 39 16.23 -1.16 -13.38
CA PRO A 39 15.49 -2.03 -12.47
C PRO A 39 16.23 -2.22 -11.14
N THR A 40 15.57 -1.93 -10.03
CA THR A 40 16.16 -2.06 -8.68
C THR A 40 15.25 -2.81 -7.70
N VAL A 41 15.84 -3.60 -6.82
CA VAL A 41 15.10 -4.35 -5.80
C VAL A 41 14.51 -3.35 -4.80
N LEU A 42 13.19 -3.33 -4.69
CA LEU A 42 12.43 -2.38 -3.85
C LEU A 42 12.61 -2.62 -2.34
N ASN A 43 12.40 -1.58 -1.55
CA ASN A 43 12.24 -1.75 -0.10
C ASN A 43 10.88 -2.40 0.18
N GLY A 44 10.80 -3.32 1.13
CA GLY A 44 9.58 -4.11 1.30
C GLY A 44 9.25 -4.98 0.08
N SER A 45 10.23 -5.27 -0.81
CA SER A 45 10.03 -6.10 -2.00
C SER A 45 9.23 -7.34 -1.69
N GLY A 46 8.24 -7.61 -2.51
CA GLY A 46 7.44 -8.80 -2.34
C GLY A 46 6.30 -8.66 -1.32
N GLN A 47 6.31 -7.67 -0.44
CA GLN A 47 5.48 -7.65 0.77
C GLN A 47 4.15 -7.00 0.53
N LEU A 48 3.15 -7.44 1.29
CA LEU A 48 2.01 -6.59 1.52
C LEU A 48 2.47 -5.31 2.22
N VAL A 49 1.94 -4.19 1.78
CA VAL A 49 2.23 -2.85 2.27
C VAL A 49 0.94 -2.03 2.27
N ILE A 50 0.92 -0.97 3.08
CA ILE A 50 0.01 0.16 2.85
C ILE A 50 0.72 1.04 1.82
N PRO A 51 0.08 1.41 0.69
CA PRO A 51 0.68 2.33 -0.26
C PRO A 51 1.10 3.62 0.41
N GLY A 52 2.27 4.14 0.06
CA GLY A 52 2.76 5.39 0.61
C GLY A 52 4.27 5.46 0.73
N GLY A 53 4.75 6.69 0.85
CA GLY A 53 6.17 6.97 0.76
C GLY A 53 6.56 8.26 1.46
N SER A 54 7.46 9.01 0.85
CA SER A 54 8.13 10.13 1.50
C SER A 54 7.24 11.35 1.60
N VAL A 55 7.33 12.10 2.71
CA VAL A 55 6.56 13.33 2.82
C VAL A 55 7.22 14.45 2.02
N VAL A 56 6.61 14.79 0.88
CA VAL A 56 7.04 15.89 -0.01
C VAL A 56 6.09 17.10 0.02
N ALA A 57 5.07 17.09 0.86
CA ALA A 57 4.08 18.15 0.98
C ALA A 57 4.12 18.85 2.35
N PRO A 58 3.54 20.06 2.48
CA PRO A 58 3.50 20.81 3.74
C PRO A 58 2.71 20.12 4.86
N ASP A 59 1.75 19.26 4.52
CA ASP A 59 0.96 18.48 5.47
C ASP A 59 0.92 16.99 5.12
N VAL A 60 0.79 16.17 6.15
CA VAL A 60 0.85 14.70 6.07
C VAL A 60 -0.29 14.11 5.23
N ILE A 61 -1.50 14.70 5.29
CA ILE A 61 -2.66 14.15 4.56
C ILE A 61 -2.47 14.39 3.06
N THR A 62 -2.06 15.60 2.67
CA THR A 62 -1.74 15.91 1.27
C THR A 62 -0.57 15.06 0.78
N ALA A 63 0.47 14.87 1.61
CA ALA A 63 1.59 14.00 1.26
C ALA A 63 1.14 12.55 1.02
N GLY A 64 0.36 11.97 1.94
CA GLY A 64 -0.17 10.62 1.76
C GLY A 64 -1.08 10.50 0.54
N ARG A 65 -1.85 11.54 0.19
CA ARG A 65 -2.65 11.57 -1.05
C ARG A 65 -1.80 11.60 -2.31
N ILE A 66 -0.70 12.34 -2.30
CA ILE A 66 0.25 12.38 -3.41
C ILE A 66 0.86 11.00 -3.60
N GLU A 67 1.46 10.44 -2.55
CA GLU A 67 2.11 9.12 -2.60
C GLU A 67 1.13 8.01 -3.02
N PHE A 68 -0.10 8.02 -2.49
CA PHE A 68 -1.15 7.11 -2.93
C PHE A 68 -1.42 7.23 -4.43
N PHE A 69 -1.51 8.44 -4.97
CA PHE A 69 -1.67 8.66 -6.41
C PHE A 69 -0.46 8.17 -7.21
N GLU A 70 0.76 8.40 -6.72
CA GLU A 70 1.99 8.01 -7.43
C GLU A 70 2.11 6.49 -7.58
N GLU A 71 1.71 5.74 -6.55
CA GLU A 71 1.76 4.29 -6.52
C GLU A 71 0.52 3.59 -7.12
N THR A 72 -0.67 4.19 -7.03
CA THR A 72 -1.94 3.56 -7.44
C THR A 72 -2.57 4.16 -8.70
N GLY A 73 -2.13 5.35 -9.12
CA GLY A 73 -2.76 6.12 -10.18
C GLY A 73 -4.13 6.71 -9.82
N ILE A 74 -4.59 6.56 -8.58
CA ILE A 74 -5.88 7.07 -8.11
C ILE A 74 -5.68 8.41 -7.40
N ASP A 75 -6.17 9.49 -8.01
CA ASP A 75 -6.07 10.82 -7.42
C ASP A 75 -7.33 11.18 -6.62
N LEU A 76 -7.31 10.90 -5.31
CA LEU A 76 -8.42 11.19 -4.39
C LEU A 76 -8.65 12.71 -4.15
N ARG A 77 -7.80 13.56 -4.72
CA ARG A 77 -7.98 15.03 -4.73
C ARG A 77 -8.89 15.47 -5.87
N GLN A 78 -9.07 14.63 -6.91
CA GLN A 78 -9.90 14.97 -8.08
C GLN A 78 -11.38 14.66 -7.83
N ASP A 79 -12.24 15.65 -8.04
CA ASP A 79 -13.69 15.51 -7.85
C ASP A 79 -14.30 14.38 -8.69
N ALA A 80 -13.82 14.17 -9.91
CA ALA A 80 -14.33 13.11 -10.78
C ALA A 80 -14.09 11.71 -10.18
N VAL A 81 -12.89 11.47 -9.66
CA VAL A 81 -12.52 10.23 -8.95
C VAL A 81 -13.37 10.07 -7.70
N ARG A 82 -13.51 11.14 -6.90
CA ARG A 82 -14.32 11.14 -5.68
C ARG A 82 -15.80 10.80 -5.95
N ARG A 83 -16.37 11.31 -7.05
CA ARG A 83 -17.74 10.98 -7.48
C ARG A 83 -17.89 9.55 -7.97
N GLN A 84 -16.89 9.02 -8.68
CA GLN A 84 -16.89 7.62 -9.12
C GLN A 84 -16.81 6.64 -7.94
N MET A 85 -16.10 7.01 -6.88
CA MET A 85 -16.01 6.24 -5.63
C MET A 85 -17.26 6.35 -4.75
N GLN A 86 -18.32 7.02 -5.23
CA GLN A 86 -19.60 7.30 -4.59
C GLN A 86 -19.53 8.11 -3.28
N THR A 87 -18.66 7.76 -2.34
CA THR A 87 -18.28 8.60 -1.20
C THR A 87 -16.81 8.41 -0.85
N VAL A 88 -16.02 9.49 -0.95
CA VAL A 88 -14.72 9.61 -0.29
C VAL A 88 -14.95 10.43 0.97
N GLY A 89 -14.94 9.76 2.11
CA GLY A 89 -15.29 10.31 3.42
C GLY A 89 -14.17 11.16 4.03
N ASN A 90 -14.21 11.30 5.35
CA ASN A 90 -13.22 12.09 6.08
C ASN A 90 -11.83 11.46 6.01
N SER A 91 -10.81 12.33 6.05
CA SER A 91 -9.42 11.92 6.19
C SER A 91 -8.84 12.43 7.49
N TRP A 92 -8.08 11.59 8.17
CA TRP A 92 -7.36 11.94 9.39
C TRP A 92 -6.00 11.24 9.39
N SER A 93 -5.10 11.61 10.30
CA SER A 93 -3.78 10.97 10.38
C SER A 93 -3.33 10.71 11.80
N ARG A 94 -2.41 9.76 11.94
CA ARG A 94 -1.70 9.46 13.19
C ARG A 94 -0.23 9.22 12.94
N VAL A 95 0.59 9.53 13.94
CA VAL A 95 1.98 9.08 14.02
C VAL A 95 1.97 7.58 14.33
N LEU A 96 2.67 6.78 13.51
CA LEU A 96 2.92 5.35 13.72
C LEU A 96 4.20 5.11 14.49
N ASP A 97 5.22 5.94 14.23
CA ASP A 97 6.52 5.86 14.87
C ASP A 97 7.07 7.27 15.08
N GLY A 98 7.23 7.64 16.35
CA GLY A 98 7.71 8.96 16.76
C GLY A 98 9.20 9.21 16.48
N GLN A 99 10.00 8.16 16.28
CA GLN A 99 11.43 8.28 15.98
C GLN A 99 11.68 8.51 14.48
N SER A 100 10.98 7.77 13.62
CA SER A 100 11.08 7.94 12.16
C SER A 100 10.17 9.03 11.59
N GLY A 101 9.22 9.52 12.40
CA GLY A 101 8.15 10.40 11.96
C GLY A 101 7.26 9.73 10.92
N ALA A 102 7.07 8.42 11.00
CA ALA A 102 6.14 7.72 10.11
C ALA A 102 4.71 8.06 10.51
N HIS A 103 3.87 8.41 9.54
CA HIS A 103 2.44 8.65 9.72
C HIS A 103 1.61 7.68 8.89
N CYS A 104 0.40 7.39 9.39
CA CYS A 104 -0.69 6.82 8.59
C CYS A 104 -1.76 7.88 8.38
N VAL A 105 -2.12 8.10 7.12
CA VAL A 105 -3.30 8.82 6.66
C VAL A 105 -4.40 7.80 6.45
N TYR A 106 -5.51 7.97 7.16
CA TYR A 106 -6.69 7.13 7.08
C TYR A 106 -7.70 7.84 6.20
N GLN A 107 -8.23 7.15 5.20
CA GLN A 107 -9.22 7.69 4.28
C GLN A 107 -10.36 6.71 4.13
N GLU A 108 -11.53 7.14 4.61
CA GLU A 108 -12.77 6.39 4.48
C GLU A 108 -13.25 6.45 3.03
N VAL A 109 -13.74 5.32 2.53
CA VAL A 109 -14.42 5.19 1.24
C VAL A 109 -15.68 4.34 1.41
N GLN A 110 -16.60 4.42 0.45
CA GLN A 110 -17.83 3.63 0.48
C GLN A 110 -17.65 2.18 0.02
N ASP A 111 -16.70 1.94 -0.89
CA ASP A 111 -16.41 0.63 -1.48
C ASP A 111 -14.90 0.49 -1.73
N ALA A 112 -14.20 -0.17 -0.80
CA ALA A 112 -12.77 -0.44 -0.91
C ALA A 112 -12.45 -1.44 -2.04
N GLU A 113 -13.38 -2.32 -2.42
CA GLU A 113 -13.18 -3.24 -3.55
C GLU A 113 -13.25 -2.50 -4.89
N PHE A 114 -14.05 -1.43 -4.98
CA PHE A 114 -13.98 -0.53 -6.13
C PHE A 114 -12.58 0.08 -6.27
N VAL A 115 -12.00 0.52 -5.15
CA VAL A 115 -10.63 1.07 -5.13
C VAL A 115 -9.62 0.00 -5.51
N GLU A 116 -9.77 -1.23 -5.01
CA GLU A 116 -8.94 -2.38 -5.40
C GLU A 116 -8.97 -2.60 -6.92
N ARG A 117 -10.16 -2.71 -7.51
CA ARG A 117 -10.32 -2.93 -8.95
C ARG A 117 -9.71 -1.78 -9.76
N ALA A 118 -9.95 -0.54 -9.36
CA ALA A 118 -9.38 0.63 -10.02
C ALA A 118 -7.85 0.66 -9.93
N CYS A 119 -7.29 0.35 -8.76
CA CYS A 119 -5.84 0.31 -8.53
C CYS A 119 -5.19 -0.77 -9.40
N ASN A 120 -5.75 -1.98 -9.41
CA ASN A 120 -5.25 -3.08 -10.23
C ASN A 120 -5.34 -2.77 -11.74
N ALA A 121 -6.43 -2.15 -12.20
CA ALA A 121 -6.56 -1.71 -13.59
C ALA A 121 -5.49 -0.67 -13.95
N ASN A 122 -5.23 0.29 -13.06
CA ASN A 122 -4.19 1.31 -13.23
C ASN A 122 -2.79 0.68 -13.28
N ILE A 123 -2.47 -0.25 -12.37
CA ILE A 123 -1.18 -0.95 -12.35
C ILE A 123 -0.95 -1.70 -13.67
N GLN A 124 -1.96 -2.45 -14.15
CA GLN A 124 -1.89 -3.15 -15.44
C GLN A 124 -1.75 -2.19 -16.63
N GLY A 125 -2.49 -1.08 -16.60
CA GLY A 125 -2.42 0.00 -17.59
C GLY A 125 -1.18 0.88 -17.48
N GLN A 126 -0.29 0.60 -16.51
CA GLN A 126 0.91 1.39 -16.24
C GLN A 126 0.65 2.88 -15.96
N VAL A 127 -0.51 3.20 -15.38
CA VAL A 127 -0.89 4.57 -15.00
C VAL A 127 -0.07 5.11 -13.82
N PRO A 128 0.25 4.33 -12.76
CA PRO A 128 1.06 4.83 -11.65
C PRO A 128 2.39 5.42 -12.12
N ARG A 129 2.78 6.53 -11.49
CA ARG A 129 4.10 7.13 -11.73
C ARG A 129 5.21 6.18 -11.32
N ASP A 130 4.95 5.43 -10.26
CA ASP A 130 5.92 4.57 -9.60
C ASP A 130 5.54 3.12 -9.81
N GLN A 131 6.46 2.33 -10.34
CA GLN A 131 6.27 0.90 -10.54
C GLN A 131 6.56 0.13 -9.24
N GLU A 132 5.98 0.60 -8.14
CA GLU A 132 6.22 0.01 -6.82
C GLU A 132 5.23 -1.08 -6.47
N LEU A 133 3.98 -0.98 -6.92
CA LEU A 133 2.94 -1.97 -6.61
C LEU A 133 2.74 -2.91 -7.80
N TYR A 134 2.42 -4.18 -7.51
CA TYR A 134 2.01 -5.12 -8.57
C TYR A 134 0.55 -5.53 -8.48
N SER A 135 -0.01 -5.59 -7.29
CA SER A 135 -1.46 -5.71 -7.17
C SER A 135 -1.93 -5.14 -5.85
N ALA A 136 -3.15 -4.63 -5.85
CA ALA A 136 -3.89 -4.33 -4.63
C ALA A 136 -4.85 -5.45 -4.28
N VAL A 137 -5.14 -5.59 -2.99
CA VAL A 137 -6.14 -6.52 -2.47
C VAL A 137 -6.77 -5.91 -1.22
N THR A 138 -8.05 -6.15 -1.03
CA THR A 138 -8.80 -5.75 0.15
C THR A 138 -8.86 -6.92 1.13
N TYR A 139 -8.49 -6.67 2.38
CA TYR A 139 -8.63 -7.64 3.47
C TYR A 139 -9.51 -7.08 4.58
N ASP A 140 -10.16 -7.97 5.33
CA ASP A 140 -10.69 -7.62 6.64
C ASP A 140 -9.54 -7.20 7.57
N ALA A 141 -9.66 -6.03 8.19
CA ALA A 141 -8.72 -5.51 9.17
C ALA A 141 -8.42 -6.50 10.31
N SER A 142 -9.35 -7.40 10.62
CA SER A 142 -9.21 -8.42 11.67
C SER A 142 -8.18 -9.50 11.36
N VAL A 143 -8.00 -9.87 10.08
CA VAL A 143 -7.06 -10.93 9.67
C VAL A 143 -5.68 -10.40 9.36
N VAL A 144 -5.60 -9.09 9.18
CA VAL A 144 -4.45 -8.42 8.63
C VAL A 144 -3.21 -8.51 9.53
N GLY A 145 -3.35 -8.56 10.85
CA GLY A 145 -2.21 -8.80 11.75
C GLY A 145 -1.46 -10.13 11.51
N GLN A 146 -2.12 -11.12 10.89
CA GLN A 146 -1.54 -12.43 10.59
C GLN A 146 -0.76 -12.46 9.26
N LEU A 147 -0.99 -11.47 8.38
CA LEU A 147 -0.47 -11.47 7.00
C LEU A 147 0.93 -10.87 6.84
N PHE A 148 1.48 -10.19 7.87
CA PHE A 148 2.68 -9.33 7.75
C PHE A 148 3.87 -9.79 8.62
N GLY A 149 3.85 -11.05 9.06
CA GLY A 149 4.91 -11.64 9.89
C GLY A 149 6.24 -11.90 9.16
N ALA A 150 7.18 -12.54 9.88
CA ALA A 150 8.49 -12.89 9.35
C ALA A 150 8.40 -13.73 8.07
N ILE A 151 9.26 -13.42 7.10
CA ILE A 151 9.17 -13.97 5.73
C ILE A 151 10.29 -15.00 5.51
N SER A 152 9.90 -16.23 5.26
CA SER A 152 10.76 -17.35 4.88
C SER A 152 10.97 -17.40 3.37
N GLN A 153 11.99 -18.14 2.92
CA GLN A 153 12.21 -18.37 1.48
C GLN A 153 11.01 -19.04 0.81
N THR A 154 10.35 -19.96 1.51
CA THR A 154 9.17 -20.64 1.03
C THR A 154 8.02 -19.65 0.79
N ASP A 155 7.81 -18.69 1.70
CA ASP A 155 6.81 -17.64 1.52
C ASP A 155 7.08 -16.78 0.26
N LEU A 156 8.36 -16.65 -0.12
CA LEU A 156 8.77 -15.93 -1.34
C LEU A 156 8.47 -16.70 -2.64
N THR A 157 8.48 -18.03 -2.59
CA THR A 157 8.38 -18.84 -3.81
C THR A 157 6.97 -19.41 -4.03
N THR A 158 6.13 -19.51 -2.98
CA THR A 158 4.78 -20.08 -3.07
C THR A 158 3.65 -19.05 -3.09
N GLY A 159 3.93 -17.77 -2.83
CA GLY A 159 2.93 -16.69 -2.75
C GLY A 159 3.02 -15.64 -3.87
N TRP A 160 2.43 -14.47 -3.63
CA TRP A 160 2.34 -13.32 -4.55
C TRP A 160 3.67 -12.90 -5.20
N ARG A 161 4.80 -13.21 -4.57
CA ARG A 161 6.15 -12.95 -5.04
C ARG A 161 6.62 -13.92 -6.14
N GLY A 162 5.90 -15.02 -6.39
CA GLY A 162 6.32 -16.21 -7.13
C GLY A 162 7.10 -15.95 -8.43
N ILE A 163 6.43 -15.58 -9.53
CA ILE A 163 7.10 -15.51 -10.86
C ILE A 163 8.19 -14.42 -10.90
N GLN A 164 7.93 -13.23 -10.34
CA GLN A 164 8.91 -12.15 -10.32
C GLN A 164 10.16 -12.50 -9.50
N TYR A 165 9.97 -13.16 -8.36
CA TYR A 165 11.05 -13.57 -7.46
C TYR A 165 11.84 -14.77 -8.01
N ASN A 166 11.16 -15.72 -8.66
CA ASN A 166 11.79 -16.91 -9.22
C ASN A 166 12.71 -16.60 -10.41
N ASN A 167 12.48 -15.47 -11.10
CA ASN A 167 13.32 -15.02 -12.22
C ASN A 167 14.58 -14.25 -11.78
N LEU A 168 14.77 -14.02 -10.48
CA LEU A 168 15.93 -13.32 -9.93
C LEU A 168 17.16 -14.24 -9.85
N ASP A 169 18.35 -13.67 -10.01
CA ASP A 169 19.57 -14.33 -9.56
C ASP A 169 19.63 -14.43 -8.01
N SER A 170 20.53 -15.28 -7.51
CA SER A 170 20.66 -15.56 -6.07
C SER A 170 20.97 -14.32 -5.22
N ASN A 171 21.70 -13.34 -5.77
CA ASN A 171 22.06 -12.13 -5.03
C ASN A 171 20.84 -11.23 -4.85
N ASN A 172 20.06 -11.08 -5.91
CA ASN A 172 18.83 -10.30 -5.90
C ASN A 172 17.72 -10.99 -5.09
N GLN A 173 17.64 -12.32 -5.11
CA GLN A 173 16.77 -13.09 -4.20
C GLN A 173 17.09 -12.82 -2.72
N ALA A 174 18.38 -12.83 -2.36
CA ALA A 174 18.83 -12.56 -1.00
C ALA A 174 18.58 -11.09 -0.60
N LEU A 175 18.82 -10.15 -1.52
CA LEU A 175 18.56 -8.73 -1.29
C LEU A 175 17.06 -8.47 -1.08
N ALA A 176 16.20 -9.02 -1.93
CA ALA A 176 14.76 -8.89 -1.82
C ALA A 176 14.28 -9.43 -0.46
N ARG A 177 14.73 -10.63 -0.06
CA ARG A 177 14.40 -11.22 1.24
C ARG A 177 14.78 -10.31 2.41
N ARG A 178 16.01 -9.78 2.43
CA ARG A 178 16.48 -8.86 3.48
C ARG A 178 15.63 -7.59 3.54
N LYS A 179 15.33 -7.00 2.38
CA LYS A 179 14.53 -5.77 2.29
C LYS A 179 13.08 -5.97 2.73
N SER A 180 12.50 -7.16 2.58
CA SER A 180 11.17 -7.46 3.11
C SER A 180 11.17 -7.67 4.62
N GLN A 181 12.20 -8.34 5.17
CA GLN A 181 12.28 -8.58 6.61
C GLN A 181 12.36 -7.28 7.44
N ALA A 182 12.84 -6.18 6.84
CA ALA A 182 13.01 -4.89 7.49
C ALA A 182 11.74 -4.00 7.54
N ALA A 183 10.62 -4.40 6.92
CA ALA A 183 9.48 -3.48 6.65
C ALA A 183 8.16 -3.84 7.36
N GLY A 184 8.15 -4.79 8.32
CA GLY A 184 6.92 -5.36 8.89
C GLY A 184 6.16 -4.54 9.94
N ASP A 185 6.82 -3.70 10.73
CA ASP A 185 6.27 -3.25 12.03
C ASP A 185 5.21 -2.13 11.94
N TRP A 186 5.28 -1.25 10.93
CA TRP A 186 4.40 -0.07 10.86
C TRP A 186 2.94 -0.42 10.52
N TYR A 187 2.75 -1.53 9.83
CA TYR A 187 1.48 -1.93 9.25
C TYR A 187 0.45 -2.30 10.34
N VAL A 188 0.85 -3.12 11.33
CA VAL A 188 -0.03 -3.57 12.41
C VAL A 188 -0.55 -2.39 13.22
N THR A 189 0.35 -1.46 13.55
CA THR A 189 0.03 -0.23 14.29
C THR A 189 -0.98 0.64 13.54
N ALA A 190 -0.86 0.74 12.20
CA ALA A 190 -1.81 1.50 11.39
C ALA A 190 -3.22 0.90 11.44
N VAL A 191 -3.37 -0.42 11.23
CA VAL A 191 -4.70 -1.05 11.22
C VAL A 191 -5.37 -1.03 12.61
N GLN A 192 -4.61 -1.19 13.69
CA GLN A 192 -5.12 -0.99 15.05
C GLN A 192 -5.66 0.42 15.29
N GLY A 193 -5.22 1.41 14.51
CA GLY A 193 -5.75 2.77 14.56
C GLY A 193 -7.22 2.89 14.16
N LEU A 194 -7.74 1.98 13.33
CA LEU A 194 -9.12 2.02 12.82
C LEU A 194 -10.19 1.92 13.91
N GLN A 195 -9.86 1.37 15.10
CA GLN A 195 -10.77 1.38 16.24
C GLN A 195 -11.14 2.81 16.73
N TYR A 196 -10.38 3.81 16.30
CA TYR A 196 -10.60 5.23 16.59
C TYR A 196 -11.11 6.01 15.38
N ALA A 197 -11.43 5.34 14.27
CA ALA A 197 -12.06 5.99 13.13
C ALA A 197 -13.44 6.55 13.54
N PRO A 198 -13.80 7.76 13.09
CA PRO A 198 -15.02 8.47 13.48
C PRO A 198 -16.31 7.78 13.00
#